data_AF-A0A931VBR1-F1
#
_entry.id   AF-A0A931VBR1-F1
#
_cell.length_a   1.000
_cell.length_b   1.000
_cell.length_c   1.000
_cell.angle_alpha   90.00
_cell.angle_beta   90.00
_cell.angle_gamma   90.00
#
_symmetry.space_group_name_H-M   'P 1'
#
loop_
_entity.id
_entity.type
_entity.pdbx_description
1 polymer ?
#
loop_
_entity_poly.entity_id
_entity_poly.type
_entity_poly.pdbx_seq_one_letter_code
_entity_poly.pdbx_strand_id
1 'polypeptide(L)'
;MNEVQCASRYGDTEIYTANNLNQYIQRTIPGAAHVAGTADEDATVTINRPTISGTSVEPVTRQGAYFHKKLLLDNSVHADAEEIEVLGVKAGAGTGGVDIVSAYTGFVWAAKSPEQFTYDADGNMLSDSLRKSEWDAENRLIAVTVSNVVDGSLTRVEMEYDYMSRRVSKKVYSKSSSNFEFQISSISYFLYDGWNLIREITTATGLGSITDSYVWGLDLSGSLQGAGGIGGLLARYRSVHRYYDGQGMLITPLQAGQVCHHPPGNPENKHTLRINDSAWPAHQAHGGRLVDEGSAQGFYYACDGNVSERINPQITILITPSRAEGVPGSGGLIP
;
A
#
# COMPACT_ATOMS: atom_id res chain seq x y z
N MET A 1 9.30 34.77 16.43
CA MET A 1 7.92 34.45 16.87
C MET A 1 7.56 33.18 16.15
N ASN A 2 7.15 32.13 16.86
CA ASN A 2 6.77 30.88 16.21
C ASN A 2 5.54 31.13 15.33
N GLU A 3 5.58 30.66 14.09
CA GLU A 3 4.45 30.75 13.17
C GLU A 3 3.44 29.65 13.51
N VAL A 4 2.16 30.03 13.58
CA VAL A 4 1.06 29.11 13.88
C VAL A 4 0.21 28.97 12.62
N GLN A 5 0.06 27.74 12.15
CA GLN A 5 -0.77 27.39 11.01
C GLN A 5 -1.84 26.39 11.44
N CYS A 6 -2.97 26.36 10.74
CA CYS A 6 -4.03 25.40 11.02
C CYS A 6 -4.54 24.72 9.75
N ALA A 7 -4.97 23.48 9.91
CA ALA A 7 -5.65 22.70 8.88
C ALA A 7 -6.91 22.08 9.48
N SER A 8 -8.00 22.04 8.72
CA SER A 8 -9.25 21.43 9.17
C SER A 8 -9.64 20.24 8.29
N ARG A 9 -10.01 19.12 8.90
CA ARG A 9 -10.51 17.92 8.22
C ARG A 9 -11.69 17.34 8.98
N TYR A 10 -12.81 17.08 8.30
CA TYR A 10 -14.03 16.54 8.93
C TYR A 10 -14.53 17.32 10.18
N GLY A 11 -14.26 18.63 10.23
CA GLY A 11 -14.61 19.50 11.36
C GLY A 11 -13.60 19.47 12.52
N ASP A 12 -12.55 18.66 12.44
CA ASP A 12 -11.41 18.67 13.36
C ASP A 12 -10.35 19.66 12.90
N THR A 13 -9.73 20.36 13.86
CA THR A 13 -8.67 21.35 13.59
C THR A 13 -7.35 20.84 14.14
N GLU A 14 -6.34 20.81 13.28
CA GLU A 14 -4.94 20.60 13.62
C GLU A 14 -4.22 21.94 13.64
N ILE A 15 -3.41 22.16 14.67
CA ILE A 15 -2.59 23.36 14.84
C ILE A 15 -1.14 22.93 14.73
N TYR A 16 -0.40 23.62 13.87
CA TYR A 16 1.01 23.42 13.61
C TYR A 16 1.80 24.61 14.16
N THR A 17 2.90 24.32 14.85
CA THR A 17 3.82 25.34 15.34
C THR A 17 5.16 25.15 14.65
N ALA A 18 5.66 26.19 14.00
CA ALA A 18 6.99 26.20 13.39
C ALA A 18 8.00 27.00 14.24
N ASN A 19 9.26 26.59 14.20
CA ASN A 19 10.37 27.38 14.73
C ASN A 19 10.76 28.52 13.76
N ASN A 20 11.77 29.32 14.13
CA ASN A 20 12.24 30.43 13.31
C ASN A 20 12.95 30.00 12.00
N LEU A 21 13.18 28.69 11.79
CA LEU A 21 13.74 28.12 10.56
C LEU A 21 12.63 27.55 9.63
N ASN A 22 11.36 27.85 9.93
CA ASN A 22 10.20 27.29 9.22
C ASN A 22 10.14 25.75 9.27
N GLN A 23 10.61 25.16 10.37
CA GLN A 23 10.47 23.73 10.64
C GLN A 23 9.34 23.52 11.64
N TYR A 24 8.39 22.64 11.31
CA TYR A 24 7.33 22.26 12.25
C TYR A 24 7.94 21.55 13.46
N ILE A 25 7.79 22.10 14.65
CA ILE A 25 8.26 21.50 15.91
C ILE A 25 7.15 20.78 16.66
N GLN A 26 5.89 21.08 16.33
CA GLN A 26 4.74 20.51 16.98
C GLN A 26 3.53 20.50 16.05
N ARG A 27 2.68 19.47 16.20
CA ARG A 27 1.28 19.54 15.75
C ARG A 27 0.31 19.00 16.79
N THR A 28 -0.90 19.55 16.84
CA THR A 28 -1.99 18.95 17.62
C THR A 28 -2.64 17.82 16.83
N ILE A 29 -2.90 16.70 17.50
CA ILE A 29 -3.69 15.60 16.96
C ILE A 29 -5.08 15.67 17.59
N PRO A 30 -6.16 15.74 16.79
CA PRO A 30 -7.51 15.74 17.34
C PRO A 30 -7.74 14.45 18.11
N GLY A 31 -8.27 14.57 19.34
CA GLY A 31 -8.73 13.45 20.16
C GLY A 31 -10.01 12.85 19.62
N ALA A 32 -9.98 12.41 18.36
CA ALA A 32 -11.13 11.87 17.67
C ALA A 32 -10.71 10.86 16.58
N ALA A 33 -11.57 9.89 16.36
CA ALA A 33 -11.50 8.96 15.24
C ALA A 33 -12.81 8.97 14.45
N HIS A 34 -12.70 8.79 13.14
CA HIS A 34 -13.86 8.73 12.26
C HIS A 34 -14.08 7.31 11.77
N VAL A 35 -15.29 6.83 12.01
CA VAL A 35 -15.77 5.54 11.52
C VAL A 35 -16.77 5.82 10.43
N ALA A 36 -16.48 5.32 9.22
CA ALA A 36 -17.36 5.47 8.08
C ALA A 36 -17.43 4.18 7.26
N GLY A 37 -18.53 4.02 6.55
CA GLY A 37 -18.75 2.87 5.68
C GLY A 37 -20.08 2.95 4.97
N THR A 38 -20.46 1.83 4.39
CA THR A 38 -21.76 1.66 3.72
C THR A 38 -22.56 0.54 4.34
N ALA A 39 -23.87 0.71 4.41
CA ALA A 39 -24.85 -0.29 4.77
C ALA A 39 -26.14 -0.01 4.00
N ASP A 40 -26.95 -1.05 3.77
CA ASP A 40 -28.29 -0.93 3.16
C ASP A 40 -29.08 0.26 3.75
N GLU A 41 -29.80 1.01 2.90
CA GLU A 41 -30.45 2.26 3.30
C GLU A 41 -31.50 2.08 4.41
N ASP A 42 -32.14 0.90 4.43
CA ASP A 42 -33.13 0.49 5.41
C ASP A 42 -32.54 -0.26 6.62
N ALA A 43 -31.21 -0.45 6.68
CA ALA A 43 -30.53 -1.00 7.85
C ALA A 43 -30.33 0.07 8.92
N THR A 44 -30.51 -0.31 10.18
CA THR A 44 -30.08 0.47 11.34
C THR A 44 -28.61 0.17 11.61
N VAL A 45 -27.79 1.21 11.75
CA VAL A 45 -26.35 1.07 12.03
C VAL A 45 -26.01 1.76 13.36
N THR A 46 -25.29 1.06 14.22
CA THR A 46 -24.76 1.59 15.49
C THR A 46 -23.27 1.31 15.63
N ILE A 47 -22.61 2.10 16.48
CA ILE A 47 -21.27 1.81 16.96
C ILE A 47 -21.33 1.49 18.44
N ASN A 48 -20.99 0.27 18.79
CA ASN A 48 -21.00 -0.24 20.14
C ASN A 48 -19.60 -0.08 20.74
N ARG A 49 -19.50 0.61 21.88
CA ARG A 49 -18.27 0.84 22.63
C ARG A 49 -18.31 0.06 23.95
N PRO A 50 -17.42 -0.92 24.17
CA PRO A 50 -17.30 -1.58 25.46
C PRO A 50 -16.94 -0.57 26.55
N THR A 51 -17.62 -0.64 27.69
CA THR A 51 -17.36 0.17 28.87
C THR A 51 -17.26 -0.73 30.10
N ILE A 52 -16.73 -0.21 31.20
CA ILE A 52 -16.66 -0.96 32.47
C ILE A 52 -18.05 -1.40 32.97
N SER A 53 -19.12 -0.70 32.57
CA SER A 53 -20.50 -0.94 33.03
C SER A 53 -21.44 -1.50 31.96
N GLY A 54 -20.91 -2.01 30.84
CA GLY A 54 -21.71 -2.55 29.74
C GLY A 54 -21.26 -2.03 28.38
N THR A 55 -22.19 -1.73 27.49
CA THR A 55 -21.88 -1.24 26.12
C THR A 55 -22.57 0.10 25.90
N SER A 56 -21.81 1.13 25.51
CA SER A 56 -22.39 2.37 24.99
C SER A 56 -22.76 2.17 23.53
N VAL A 57 -24.01 2.44 23.16
CA VAL A 57 -24.50 2.29 21.78
C VAL A 57 -24.61 3.68 21.16
N GLU A 58 -23.76 3.96 20.19
CA GLU A 58 -23.67 5.24 19.53
C GLU A 58 -24.42 5.22 18.19
N PRO A 59 -25.43 6.08 17.99
CA PRO A 59 -26.06 6.22 16.68
C PRO A 59 -25.12 6.89 15.70
N VAL A 60 -25.26 6.55 14.41
CA VAL A 60 -24.48 7.12 13.30
C VAL A 60 -25.30 8.16 12.52
N THR A 61 -24.60 9.05 11.82
CA THR A 61 -25.21 9.93 10.81
C THR A 61 -25.31 9.17 9.50
N ARG A 62 -26.42 9.31 8.77
CA ARG A 62 -26.71 8.60 7.50
C ARG A 62 -26.83 9.57 6.33
N GLN A 63 -26.37 9.15 5.16
CA GLN A 63 -26.66 9.77 3.87
C GLN A 63 -26.81 8.67 2.81
N GLY A 64 -28.05 8.28 2.51
CA GLY A 64 -28.35 7.08 1.72
C GLY A 64 -27.67 5.86 2.33
N ALA A 65 -26.96 5.09 1.50
CA ALA A 65 -26.21 3.93 1.95
C ALA A 65 -24.99 4.26 2.85
N TYR A 66 -24.52 5.50 2.93
CA TYR A 66 -23.34 5.86 3.71
C TYR A 66 -23.67 6.13 5.18
N PHE A 67 -22.75 5.77 6.07
CA PHE A 67 -22.80 6.15 7.48
C PHE A 67 -21.49 6.76 7.95
N HIS A 68 -21.57 7.64 8.95
CA HIS A 68 -20.43 8.26 9.60
C HIS A 68 -20.70 8.47 11.09
N LYS A 69 -19.65 8.28 11.90
CA LYS A 69 -19.61 8.72 13.29
C LYS A 69 -18.21 9.22 13.63
N LYS A 70 -18.16 10.37 14.30
CA LYS A 70 -16.99 10.84 15.02
C LYS A 70 -17.05 10.33 16.46
N LEU A 71 -16.01 9.62 16.88
CA LEU A 71 -15.82 9.17 18.26
C LEU A 71 -14.76 10.06 18.92
N LEU A 72 -15.00 10.45 20.16
CA LEU A 72 -14.04 11.22 20.96
C LEU A 72 -13.15 10.26 21.75
N LEU A 73 -11.85 10.55 21.73
CA LEU A 73 -10.75 9.81 22.35
C LEU A 73 -9.92 10.78 23.19
N ASP A 74 -9.39 10.33 24.34
CA ASP A 74 -8.51 11.17 25.18
C ASP A 74 -7.05 10.84 24.91
N ASN A 75 -6.47 11.57 23.97
CA ASN A 75 -5.08 11.42 23.57
C ASN A 75 -4.14 12.46 24.21
N SER A 76 -4.56 13.14 25.29
CA SER A 76 -3.79 14.26 25.86
C SER A 76 -2.52 13.82 26.60
N VAL A 77 -2.53 12.64 27.21
CA VAL A 77 -1.42 12.11 28.01
C VAL A 77 -0.64 11.04 27.25
N HIS A 78 -1.35 10.11 26.60
CA HIS A 78 -0.85 8.98 25.83
C HIS A 78 -1.61 8.85 24.52
N ALA A 79 -1.17 7.97 23.61
CA ALA A 79 -2.02 7.56 22.51
C ALA A 79 -3.20 6.76 23.07
N ASP A 80 -4.38 6.95 22.50
CA ASP A 80 -5.61 6.30 22.94
C ASP A 80 -6.09 5.32 21.86
N ALA A 81 -6.52 4.14 22.28
CA ALA A 81 -6.99 3.07 21.43
C ALA A 81 -8.23 2.45 22.07
N GLU A 82 -9.33 2.41 21.34
CA GLU A 82 -10.60 1.92 21.84
C GLU A 82 -11.16 0.85 20.90
N GLU A 83 -11.57 -0.29 21.45
CA GLU A 83 -12.30 -1.31 20.71
C GLU A 83 -13.71 -0.82 20.39
N ILE A 84 -14.17 -1.09 19.19
CA ILE A 84 -15.53 -0.80 18.75
C ILE A 84 -16.10 -1.98 17.99
N GLU A 85 -17.42 -2.11 18.03
CA GLU A 85 -18.18 -2.97 17.12
C GLU A 85 -19.13 -2.11 16.28
N VAL A 86 -19.01 -2.19 14.97
CA VAL A 86 -19.98 -1.60 14.04
C VAL A 86 -21.04 -2.66 13.76
N LEU A 87 -22.28 -2.37 14.17
CA LEU A 87 -23.41 -3.29 14.05
C LEU A 87 -24.41 -2.74 13.04
N GLY A 88 -24.67 -3.49 11.98
CA GLY A 88 -25.75 -3.25 11.01
C GLY A 88 -26.88 -4.26 11.20
N VAL A 89 -28.10 -3.77 11.41
CA VAL A 89 -29.30 -4.60 11.61
C VAL A 89 -30.36 -4.22 10.59
N LYS A 90 -30.79 -5.19 9.79
CA LYS A 90 -31.93 -5.07 8.87
C LYS A 90 -33.09 -5.89 9.43
N ALA A 91 -34.03 -5.21 10.06
CA ALA A 91 -35.09 -5.84 10.82
C ALA A 91 -36.03 -6.65 9.92
N GLY A 92 -36.32 -7.90 10.31
CA GLY A 92 -37.29 -8.77 9.64
C GLY A 92 -36.96 -9.19 8.20
N ALA A 93 -35.75 -8.94 7.70
CA ALA A 93 -35.37 -9.22 6.31
C ALA A 93 -34.92 -10.67 6.07
N GLY A 94 -34.72 -11.46 7.13
CA GLY A 94 -34.31 -12.86 7.06
C GLY A 94 -35.48 -13.83 6.93
N THR A 95 -35.16 -15.09 6.64
CA THR A 95 -36.15 -16.17 6.52
C THR A 95 -36.98 -16.29 7.81
N GLY A 96 -38.31 -16.23 7.69
CA GLY A 96 -39.21 -16.28 8.84
C GLY A 96 -39.36 -14.95 9.59
N GLY A 97 -38.92 -13.82 9.00
CA GLY A 97 -39.05 -12.50 9.62
C GLY A 97 -38.02 -12.24 10.72
N VAL A 98 -36.89 -12.97 10.70
CA VAL A 98 -35.76 -12.73 11.60
C VAL A 98 -34.91 -11.56 11.10
N ASP A 99 -34.21 -10.89 12.01
CA ASP A 99 -33.31 -9.81 11.64
C ASP A 99 -32.07 -10.35 10.93
N ILE A 100 -31.63 -9.66 9.88
CA ILE A 100 -30.31 -9.89 9.29
C ILE A 100 -29.33 -8.95 9.99
N VAL A 101 -28.28 -9.52 10.56
CA VAL A 101 -27.26 -8.79 11.32
C VAL A 101 -25.90 -8.96 10.65
N SER A 102 -25.17 -7.85 10.55
CA SER A 102 -23.75 -7.84 10.20
C SER A 102 -22.99 -7.07 11.27
N ALA A 103 -21.85 -7.61 11.71
CA ALA A 103 -21.03 -7.01 12.74
C ALA A 103 -19.56 -6.99 12.31
N TYR A 104 -18.85 -5.93 12.67
CA TYR A 104 -17.40 -5.81 12.53
C TYR A 104 -16.80 -5.27 13.82
N THR A 105 -15.85 -6.00 14.40
CA THR A 105 -15.09 -5.57 15.58
C THR A 105 -13.69 -5.12 15.17
N GLY A 106 -13.25 -3.97 15.69
CA GLY A 106 -11.93 -3.43 15.44
C GLY A 106 -11.56 -2.34 16.44
N PHE A 107 -10.44 -1.67 16.21
CA PHE A 107 -9.97 -0.57 17.07
C PHE A 107 -10.04 0.75 16.34
N VAL A 108 -10.44 1.80 17.04
CA VAL A 108 -10.13 3.18 16.68
C VAL A 108 -8.93 3.67 17.47
N TRP A 109 -8.20 4.62 16.91
CA TRP A 109 -6.93 5.07 17.48
C TRP A 109 -6.71 6.57 17.26
N ALA A 110 -6.20 7.24 18.28
CA ALA A 110 -5.68 8.61 18.21
C ALA A 110 -4.28 8.68 18.82
N ALA A 111 -3.31 9.17 18.04
CA ALA A 111 -1.95 9.40 18.52
C ALA A 111 -1.94 10.41 19.67
N LYS A 112 -0.96 10.34 20.57
CA LYS A 112 -0.78 11.36 21.61
C LYS A 112 -0.74 12.77 21.00
N SER A 113 -1.47 13.71 21.60
CA SER A 113 -1.44 15.13 21.28
C SER A 113 -0.81 15.94 22.42
N PRO A 114 0.07 16.92 22.13
CA PRO A 114 0.60 17.21 20.81
C PRO A 114 1.70 16.22 20.39
N GLU A 115 1.83 16.01 19.10
CA GLU A 115 3.01 15.38 18.51
C GLU A 115 4.16 16.39 18.45
N GLN A 116 5.37 15.94 18.78
CA GLN A 116 6.58 16.75 18.80
C GLN A 116 7.54 16.27 17.72
N PHE A 117 8.21 17.22 17.08
CA PHE A 117 9.22 16.97 16.05
C PHE A 117 10.58 17.48 16.51
N THR A 118 11.64 16.73 16.21
CA THR A 118 13.01 17.14 16.50
C THR A 118 13.86 17.09 15.24
N TYR A 119 14.92 17.90 15.21
CA TYR A 119 15.80 18.07 14.05
C TYR A 119 17.25 18.10 14.48
N ASP A 120 18.15 17.68 13.58
CA ASP A 120 19.58 17.97 13.72
C ASP A 120 19.91 19.40 13.28
N ALA A 121 21.20 19.75 13.30
CA ALA A 121 21.67 21.09 12.96
C ALA A 121 21.51 21.43 11.47
N ASP A 122 21.51 20.42 10.61
CA ASP A 122 21.35 20.55 9.16
C ASP A 122 19.86 20.60 8.75
N GLY A 123 18.97 20.36 9.71
CA GLY A 123 17.53 20.49 9.56
C GLY A 123 16.83 19.20 9.14
N ASN A 124 17.49 18.06 9.26
CA ASN A 124 16.84 16.77 9.05
C ASN A 124 16.01 16.37 10.26
N MET A 125 14.80 15.87 10.01
CA MET A 125 13.93 15.40 11.09
C MET A 125 14.51 14.13 11.73
N LEU A 126 14.73 14.16 13.04
CA LEU A 126 15.26 13.05 13.85
C LEU A 126 14.15 12.20 14.47
N SER A 127 13.02 12.80 14.84
CA SER A 127 11.89 12.06 15.39
C SER A 127 10.55 12.74 15.18
N ASP A 128 9.52 11.93 15.00
CA ASP A 128 8.10 12.27 15.18
C ASP A 128 7.48 11.34 16.26
N SER A 129 6.16 11.34 16.47
CA SER A 129 5.48 10.49 17.47
C SER A 129 5.55 8.99 17.17
N LEU A 130 5.85 8.63 15.92
CA LEU A 130 5.82 7.28 15.38
C LEU A 130 7.19 6.81 14.91
N ARG A 131 8.07 7.71 14.48
CA ARG A 131 9.29 7.40 13.72
C ARG A 131 10.50 8.07 14.34
N LYS A 132 11.62 7.36 14.32
CA LYS A 132 12.96 7.92 14.55
C LYS A 132 13.79 7.72 13.30
N SER A 133 14.48 8.76 12.88
CA SER A 133 15.27 8.80 11.66
C SER A 133 16.75 9.00 11.99
N GLU A 134 17.61 8.37 11.21
CA GLU A 134 19.06 8.49 11.29
C GLU A 134 19.59 8.91 9.92
N TRP A 135 20.52 9.85 9.93
CA TRP A 135 21.08 10.48 8.73
C TRP A 135 22.60 10.31 8.73
N ASP A 136 23.19 10.17 7.54
CA ASP A 136 24.64 10.19 7.38
C ASP A 136 25.17 11.62 7.26
N ALA A 137 26.51 11.75 7.24
CA ALA A 137 27.19 13.04 7.13
C ALA A 137 26.99 13.74 5.77
N GLU A 138 26.43 13.04 4.76
CA GLU A 138 26.07 13.61 3.46
C GLU A 138 24.57 13.98 3.41
N ASN A 139 23.91 14.05 4.57
CA ASN A 139 22.52 14.46 4.71
C ASN A 139 21.51 13.49 4.07
N ARG A 140 21.84 12.18 4.05
CA ARG A 140 20.98 11.11 3.50
C ARG A 140 20.42 10.23 4.59
N LEU A 141 19.14 9.88 4.45
CA LEU A 141 18.43 9.02 5.40
C LEU A 141 18.94 7.58 5.33
N ILE A 142 19.61 7.12 6.38
CA ILE A 142 20.20 5.77 6.48
C ILE A 142 19.38 4.81 7.32
N ALA A 143 18.54 5.29 8.24
CA ALA A 143 17.60 4.43 8.93
C ALA A 143 16.31 5.13 9.36
N VAL A 144 15.21 4.39 9.40
CA VAL A 144 13.96 4.79 10.04
C VAL A 144 13.46 3.64 10.91
N THR A 145 13.20 3.93 12.18
CA THR A 145 12.55 3.00 13.11
C THR A 145 11.15 3.50 13.44
N VAL A 146 10.15 2.69 13.12
CA VAL A 146 8.75 2.90 13.50
C VAL A 146 8.53 2.26 14.87
N SER A 147 8.12 3.06 15.84
CA SER A 147 7.76 2.65 17.20
C SER A 147 6.37 3.14 17.55
N ASN A 148 5.61 2.37 18.35
CA ASN A 148 4.22 2.67 18.76
C ASN A 148 3.14 2.19 17.78
N VAL A 149 3.23 0.94 17.35
CA VAL A 149 2.11 0.24 16.69
C VAL A 149 1.32 -0.53 17.76
N VAL A 150 -0.01 -0.55 17.65
CA VAL A 150 -0.93 -1.08 18.67
C VAL A 150 -0.66 -2.55 19.03
N ASP A 151 -0.07 -3.33 18.13
CA ASP A 151 0.30 -4.73 18.30
C ASP A 151 1.71 -4.96 18.88
N GLY A 152 2.45 -3.87 19.19
CA GLY A 152 3.85 -3.94 19.64
C GLY A 152 4.84 -4.35 18.54
N SER A 153 4.39 -4.43 17.28
CA SER A 153 5.25 -4.69 16.13
C SER A 153 6.03 -3.43 15.78
N LEU A 154 7.36 -3.55 15.72
CA LEU A 154 8.26 -2.47 15.34
C LEU A 154 8.84 -2.81 13.97
N THR A 155 8.92 -1.81 13.11
CA THR A 155 9.58 -1.93 11.81
C THR A 155 10.79 -1.02 11.78
N ARG A 156 11.94 -1.54 11.37
CA ARG A 156 13.11 -0.73 11.06
C ARG A 156 13.43 -0.89 9.58
N VAL A 157 13.76 0.21 8.92
CA VAL A 157 14.23 0.21 7.54
C VAL A 157 15.58 0.87 7.50
N GLU A 158 16.58 0.19 6.95
CA GLU A 158 17.93 0.71 6.74
C GLU A 158 18.21 0.84 5.25
N MET A 159 18.95 1.89 4.87
CA MET A 159 19.29 2.22 3.49
C MET A 159 20.79 2.43 3.36
N GLU A 160 21.34 2.01 2.23
CA GLU A 160 22.72 2.30 1.84
C GLU A 160 22.73 2.99 0.49
N TYR A 161 23.71 3.86 0.28
CA TYR A 161 23.84 4.70 -0.92
C TYR A 161 25.22 4.51 -1.55
N ASP A 162 25.32 4.73 -2.85
CA ASP A 162 26.62 4.85 -3.53
C ASP A 162 27.16 6.29 -3.48
N TYR A 163 28.33 6.49 -4.08
CA TYR A 163 29.02 7.79 -4.15
C TYR A 163 28.24 8.86 -4.94
N MET A 164 27.23 8.48 -5.73
CA MET A 164 26.35 9.40 -6.43
C MET A 164 25.06 9.66 -5.63
N SER A 165 24.97 9.20 -4.38
CA SER A 165 23.78 9.32 -3.54
C SER A 165 22.54 8.59 -4.07
N ARG A 166 22.74 7.52 -4.87
CA ARG A 166 21.66 6.61 -5.28
C ARG A 166 21.55 5.49 -4.26
N ARG A 167 20.32 5.13 -3.87
CA ARG A 167 20.08 4.03 -2.93
C ARG A 167 20.43 2.70 -3.58
N VAL A 168 21.40 1.97 -3.03
CA VAL A 168 21.87 0.66 -3.53
C VAL A 168 21.37 -0.53 -2.72
N SER A 169 20.95 -0.30 -1.47
CA SER A 169 20.42 -1.34 -0.59
C SER A 169 19.28 -0.80 0.27
N LYS A 170 18.31 -1.66 0.56
CA LYS A 170 17.26 -1.45 1.56
C LYS A 170 17.06 -2.72 2.35
N LYS A 171 17.20 -2.65 3.67
CA LYS A 171 16.90 -3.76 4.58
C LYS A 171 15.68 -3.39 5.41
N VAL A 172 14.68 -4.27 5.45
CA VAL A 172 13.50 -4.13 6.30
C VAL A 172 13.61 -5.16 7.40
N TYR A 173 13.46 -4.72 8.63
CA TYR A 173 13.46 -5.54 9.83
C TYR A 173 12.12 -5.44 10.54
N SER A 174 11.71 -6.55 11.13
CA SER A 174 10.55 -6.65 12.00
C SER A 174 10.99 -7.10 13.38
N LYS A 175 10.40 -6.49 14.40
CA LYS A 175 10.52 -6.91 15.80
C LYS A 175 9.11 -7.01 16.36
N SER A 176 8.78 -8.09 17.06
CA SER A 176 7.45 -8.32 17.63
C SER A 176 7.53 -8.40 19.16
N SER A 177 6.39 -8.45 19.84
CA SER A 177 6.33 -8.75 21.27
C SER A 177 6.88 -10.13 21.63
N SER A 178 6.84 -11.08 20.68
CA SER A 178 7.39 -12.43 20.83
C SER A 178 8.88 -12.54 20.51
N ASN A 179 9.45 -11.57 19.78
CA ASN A 179 10.85 -11.56 19.35
C ASN A 179 11.49 -10.23 19.74
N PHE A 180 12.33 -10.22 20.78
CA PHE A 180 12.88 -8.97 21.34
C PHE A 180 14.00 -8.32 20.52
N GLU A 181 14.42 -8.93 19.41
CA GLU A 181 15.44 -8.42 18.49
C GLU A 181 14.86 -8.13 17.11
N PHE A 182 15.45 -7.17 16.40
CA PHE A 182 15.11 -6.90 14.99
C PHE A 182 15.61 -8.05 14.12
N GLN A 183 14.68 -8.70 13.43
CA GLN A 183 14.99 -9.75 12.46
C GLN A 183 14.78 -9.22 11.06
N ILE A 184 15.66 -9.59 10.12
CA ILE A 184 15.50 -9.21 8.71
C ILE A 184 14.22 -9.84 8.17
N SER A 185 13.32 -9.01 7.67
CA SER A 185 12.11 -9.41 6.95
C SER A 185 12.36 -9.44 5.44
N SER A 186 13.12 -8.47 4.92
CA SER A 186 13.52 -8.44 3.50
C SER A 186 14.76 -7.59 3.25
N ILE A 187 15.45 -7.89 2.15
CA ILE A 187 16.57 -7.11 1.62
C ILE A 187 16.31 -6.84 0.14
N SER A 188 16.42 -5.59 -0.28
CA SER A 188 16.36 -5.16 -1.67
C SER A 188 17.71 -4.58 -2.11
N TYR A 189 18.20 -5.00 -3.29
CA TYR A 189 19.36 -4.40 -3.95
C TYR A 189 18.92 -3.67 -5.22
N PHE A 190 19.50 -2.51 -5.47
CA PHE A 190 19.15 -1.62 -6.58
C PHE A 190 20.36 -1.43 -7.50
N LEU A 191 20.17 -1.74 -8.79
CA LEU A 191 21.20 -1.61 -9.82
C LEU A 191 20.79 -0.54 -10.82
N TYR A 192 21.73 0.35 -11.13
CA TYR A 192 21.50 1.51 -11.99
C TYR A 192 22.39 1.49 -13.23
N ASP A 193 21.87 2.06 -14.32
CA ASP A 193 22.64 2.55 -15.46
C ASP A 193 22.50 4.08 -15.51
N GLY A 194 23.59 4.81 -15.21
CA GLY A 194 23.48 6.23 -14.88
C GLY A 194 22.47 6.46 -13.75
N TRP A 195 21.52 7.38 -13.89
CA TRP A 195 20.48 7.60 -12.88
C TRP A 195 19.26 6.66 -13.02
N ASN A 196 19.21 5.85 -14.07
CA ASN A 196 18.09 4.95 -14.32
C ASN A 196 18.23 3.67 -13.50
N LEU A 197 17.28 3.39 -12.60
CA LEU A 197 17.19 2.10 -11.92
C LEU A 197 16.81 1.04 -12.94
N ILE A 198 17.69 0.09 -13.24
CA ILE A 198 17.44 -0.96 -14.24
C ILE A 198 17.00 -2.28 -13.62
N ARG A 199 17.34 -2.52 -12.35
CA ARG A 199 16.96 -3.74 -11.64
C ARG A 199 16.84 -3.52 -10.14
N GLU A 200 15.81 -4.12 -9.57
CA GLU A 200 15.63 -4.29 -8.14
C GLU A 200 15.50 -5.79 -7.84
N ILE A 201 16.28 -6.29 -6.89
CA ILE A 201 16.20 -7.69 -6.44
C ILE A 201 15.82 -7.68 -4.97
N THR A 202 14.64 -8.19 -4.66
CA THR A 202 14.14 -8.29 -3.28
C THR A 202 14.07 -9.74 -2.84
N THR A 203 14.74 -10.04 -1.73
CA THR A 203 14.66 -11.34 -1.05
C THR A 203 13.95 -11.14 0.28
N ALA A 204 12.86 -11.87 0.50
CA ALA A 204 12.12 -11.85 1.76
C ALA A 204 12.35 -13.15 2.54
N THR A 205 12.41 -13.05 3.86
CA THR A 205 12.69 -14.21 4.73
C THR A 205 11.59 -15.26 4.59
N GLY A 206 12.00 -16.52 4.38
CA GLY A 206 11.09 -17.64 4.16
C GLY A 206 10.45 -17.67 2.76
N LEU A 207 10.80 -16.74 1.87
CA LEU A 207 10.30 -16.65 0.50
C LEU A 207 11.47 -16.63 -0.51
N GLY A 208 11.15 -16.86 -1.78
CA GLY A 208 12.12 -16.69 -2.87
C GLY A 208 12.43 -15.22 -3.17
N SER A 209 13.47 -14.99 -3.98
CA SER A 209 13.78 -13.65 -4.48
C SER A 209 12.84 -13.26 -5.62
N ILE A 210 12.40 -12.00 -5.62
CA ILE A 210 11.67 -11.36 -6.72
C ILE A 210 12.61 -10.37 -7.40
N THR A 211 12.67 -10.42 -8.72
CA THR A 211 13.41 -9.43 -9.51
C THR A 211 12.43 -8.56 -10.28
N ASP A 212 12.51 -7.26 -10.07
CA ASP A 212 11.89 -6.25 -10.91
C ASP A 212 12.96 -5.69 -11.88
N SER A 213 12.69 -5.70 -13.18
CA SER A 213 13.53 -5.10 -14.21
C SER A 213 12.81 -3.92 -14.85
N TYR A 214 13.53 -2.83 -15.09
CA TYR A 214 12.96 -1.59 -15.59
C TYR A 214 13.61 -1.23 -16.93
N VAL A 215 12.78 -0.92 -17.92
CA VAL A 215 13.22 -0.54 -19.27
C VAL A 215 12.90 0.94 -19.48
N TRP A 216 13.91 1.68 -19.90
CA TRP A 216 13.84 3.13 -20.08
C TRP A 216 14.02 3.49 -21.55
N GLY A 217 13.24 4.46 -22.00
CA GLY A 217 13.30 5.08 -23.31
C GLY A 217 13.64 6.55 -23.18
N LEU A 218 13.71 7.22 -24.33
CA LEU A 218 13.96 8.64 -24.40
C LEU A 218 12.84 9.41 -23.68
N ASP A 219 13.23 10.41 -22.90
CA ASP A 219 12.29 11.34 -22.29
C ASP A 219 11.86 12.43 -23.30
N LEU A 220 11.08 13.42 -22.83
CA LEU A 220 10.61 14.55 -23.64
C LEU A 220 11.73 15.39 -24.29
N SER A 221 12.97 15.27 -23.81
CA SER A 221 14.15 15.92 -24.41
C SER A 221 14.74 15.15 -25.61
N GLY A 222 14.24 13.93 -25.89
CA GLY A 222 14.82 13.04 -26.90
C GLY A 222 16.13 12.38 -26.46
N SER A 223 16.45 12.42 -25.16
CA SER A 223 17.60 11.74 -24.56
C SER A 223 17.16 10.89 -23.36
N LEU A 224 18.03 10.03 -22.83
CA LEU A 224 17.70 9.22 -21.65
C LEU A 224 17.72 10.00 -20.33
N GLN A 225 18.23 11.25 -20.32
CA GLN A 225 18.60 11.97 -19.08
C GLN A 225 18.33 13.49 -19.13
N GLY A 226 17.81 14.04 -20.22
CA GLY A 226 17.78 15.49 -20.45
C GLY A 226 16.64 16.23 -19.74
N ALA A 227 15.53 15.57 -19.41
CA ALA A 227 14.40 16.17 -18.69
C ALA A 227 14.55 16.03 -17.16
N GLY A 228 15.72 16.36 -16.62
CA GLY A 228 16.00 16.24 -15.18
C GLY A 228 16.38 14.82 -14.74
N GLY A 229 16.95 14.01 -15.64
CA GLY A 229 17.52 12.70 -15.32
C GLY A 229 16.52 11.56 -15.08
N ILE A 230 15.22 11.84 -15.15
CA ILE A 230 14.17 10.84 -14.86
C ILE A 230 14.00 9.79 -15.96
N GLY A 231 14.47 10.07 -17.18
CA GLY A 231 14.24 9.23 -18.35
C GLY A 231 12.75 9.04 -18.69
N GLY A 232 12.45 8.23 -19.70
CA GLY A 232 11.09 7.79 -20.01
C GLY A 232 10.90 6.34 -19.58
N LEU A 233 10.37 6.07 -18.39
CA LEU A 233 10.09 4.68 -17.97
C LEU A 233 9.09 4.06 -18.95
N LEU A 234 9.52 3.05 -19.71
CA LEU A 234 8.67 2.36 -20.68
C LEU A 234 7.96 1.18 -20.05
N ALA A 235 8.66 0.44 -19.19
CA ALA A 235 8.09 -0.76 -18.59
C ALA A 235 8.80 -1.23 -17.33
N ARG A 236 8.07 -2.00 -16.53
CA ARG A 236 8.54 -2.78 -15.39
C ARG A 236 8.12 -4.23 -15.56
N TYR A 237 9.04 -5.16 -15.35
CA TYR A 237 8.80 -6.60 -15.43
C TYR A 237 9.16 -7.27 -14.11
N ARG A 238 8.22 -8.04 -13.56
CA ARG A 238 8.42 -8.79 -12.33
C ARG A 238 8.54 -10.29 -12.62
N SER A 239 9.63 -10.91 -12.16
CA SER A 239 9.89 -12.35 -12.18
C SER A 239 9.89 -13.08 -13.53
N VAL A 240 9.98 -12.38 -14.68
CA VAL A 240 10.32 -13.01 -15.97
C VAL A 240 11.28 -12.10 -16.75
N HIS A 241 12.47 -12.60 -17.08
CA HIS A 241 13.37 -11.94 -18.04
C HIS A 241 12.72 -11.97 -19.43
N ARG A 242 12.30 -10.81 -19.90
CA ARG A 242 11.80 -10.60 -21.26
C ARG A 242 12.88 -9.83 -22.03
N TYR A 243 13.31 -10.37 -23.16
CA TYR A 243 14.29 -9.70 -24.02
C TYR A 243 13.54 -8.76 -24.98
N TYR A 244 14.18 -7.68 -25.43
CA TYR A 244 13.66 -6.79 -26.45
C TYR A 244 14.66 -6.69 -27.59
N ASP A 245 14.19 -6.56 -28.83
CA ASP A 245 15.07 -6.15 -29.92
C ASP A 245 15.48 -4.67 -29.79
N GLY A 246 16.45 -4.24 -30.60
CA GLY A 246 16.94 -2.85 -30.63
C GLY A 246 15.92 -1.80 -31.08
N GLN A 247 14.67 -2.21 -31.33
CA GLN A 247 13.53 -1.38 -31.71
C GLN A 247 12.42 -1.41 -30.64
N GLY A 248 12.60 -2.14 -29.54
CA GLY A 248 11.66 -2.20 -28.41
C GLY A 248 10.58 -3.26 -28.51
N MET A 249 10.69 -4.23 -29.42
CA MET A 249 9.73 -5.33 -29.56
C MET A 249 10.06 -6.50 -28.62
N LEU A 250 9.04 -7.03 -27.94
CA LEU A 250 9.15 -8.11 -26.96
C LEU A 250 9.52 -9.46 -27.61
N ILE A 251 10.60 -10.10 -27.14
CA ILE A 251 10.95 -11.50 -27.46
C ILE A 251 10.99 -12.30 -26.13
N THR A 252 10.02 -13.19 -25.91
CA THR A 252 9.94 -14.01 -24.68
C THR A 252 10.40 -15.46 -24.93
N PRO A 253 11.19 -16.06 -24.03
CA PRO A 253 11.19 -17.51 -23.82
C PRO A 253 10.05 -17.87 -22.84
N LEU A 254 9.05 -18.63 -23.26
CA LEU A 254 7.91 -19.03 -22.41
C LEU A 254 8.23 -20.25 -21.53
N GLN A 255 7.77 -20.20 -20.27
CA GLN A 255 7.57 -21.33 -19.36
C GLN A 255 6.13 -21.86 -19.52
N ALA A 256 5.96 -23.19 -19.71
CA ALA A 256 4.76 -24.01 -19.54
C ALA A 256 3.38 -23.30 -19.65
N GLY A 257 2.97 -22.98 -20.88
CA GLY A 257 1.71 -22.27 -21.15
C GLY A 257 0.52 -23.18 -21.44
N GLN A 258 -0.66 -22.81 -20.96
CA GLN A 258 -1.93 -23.31 -21.52
C GLN A 258 -2.04 -22.86 -22.98
N VAL A 259 -2.43 -23.79 -23.86
CA VAL A 259 -2.56 -23.56 -25.29
C VAL A 259 -4.03 -23.71 -25.67
N CYS A 260 -4.48 -22.83 -26.56
CA CYS A 260 -5.73 -23.05 -27.26
C CYS A 260 -5.52 -24.08 -28.36
N HIS A 261 -5.93 -25.32 -28.11
CA HIS A 261 -5.78 -26.42 -29.04
C HIS A 261 -6.93 -26.46 -30.04
N HIS A 262 -6.58 -26.53 -31.33
CA HIS A 262 -7.52 -26.69 -32.44
C HIS A 262 -7.31 -28.10 -33.01
N PRO A 263 -8.22 -29.06 -32.77
CA PRO A 263 -8.05 -30.42 -33.25
C PRO A 263 -7.97 -30.49 -34.78
N PRO A 264 -6.95 -31.13 -35.36
CA PRO A 264 -6.88 -31.35 -36.80
C PRO A 264 -8.10 -32.15 -37.26
N GLY A 265 -8.91 -31.60 -38.17
CA GLY A 265 -10.15 -32.22 -38.67
C GLY A 265 -11.43 -31.85 -37.89
N ASN A 266 -11.34 -31.12 -36.77
CA ASN A 266 -12.50 -30.52 -36.11
C ASN A 266 -12.15 -29.17 -35.45
N PRO A 267 -11.88 -28.12 -36.24
CA PRO A 267 -11.42 -26.82 -35.74
C PRO A 267 -12.43 -26.11 -34.82
N GLU A 268 -13.72 -26.41 -34.96
CA GLU A 268 -14.81 -25.82 -34.17
C GLU A 268 -14.81 -26.32 -32.71
N ASN A 269 -14.22 -27.49 -32.44
CA ASN A 269 -14.07 -28.03 -31.08
C ASN A 269 -12.77 -27.56 -30.40
N LYS A 270 -12.52 -26.25 -30.48
CA LYS A 270 -11.38 -25.61 -29.81
C LYS A 270 -11.53 -25.69 -28.29
N HIS A 271 -10.45 -25.99 -27.59
CA HIS A 271 -10.45 -26.07 -26.13
C HIS A 271 -9.06 -25.80 -25.56
N THR A 272 -9.01 -25.43 -24.29
CA THR A 272 -7.77 -25.14 -23.58
C THR A 272 -7.11 -26.43 -23.09
N LEU A 273 -5.83 -26.63 -23.43
CA LEU A 273 -5.01 -27.73 -22.93
C LEU A 273 -3.79 -27.19 -22.20
N ARG A 274 -3.35 -27.90 -21.15
CA ARG A 274 -2.06 -27.65 -20.51
C ARG A 274 -1.01 -28.58 -21.14
N ILE A 275 0.06 -28.02 -21.67
CA ILE A 275 1.13 -28.79 -22.31
C ILE A 275 2.49 -28.52 -21.65
N ASN A 276 3.42 -29.46 -21.80
CA ASN A 276 4.83 -29.24 -21.48
C ASN A 276 5.52 -28.51 -22.64
N ASP A 277 6.62 -27.80 -22.37
CA ASP A 277 7.38 -27.02 -23.36
C ASP A 277 7.81 -27.86 -24.58
N SER A 278 8.14 -29.13 -24.36
CA SER A 278 8.52 -30.07 -25.43
C SER A 278 7.41 -30.35 -26.44
N ALA A 279 6.14 -30.11 -26.08
CA ALA A 279 5.00 -30.32 -26.96
C ALA A 279 4.59 -29.05 -27.73
N TRP A 280 5.15 -27.88 -27.41
CA TRP A 280 4.78 -26.62 -28.05
C TRP A 280 4.97 -26.61 -29.58
N PRO A 281 6.11 -27.08 -30.14
CA PRO A 281 6.32 -27.04 -31.59
C PRO A 281 5.24 -27.81 -32.37
N ALA A 282 4.77 -28.94 -31.84
CA ALA A 282 3.72 -29.74 -32.44
C ALA A 282 2.36 -29.03 -32.37
N HIS A 283 2.03 -28.40 -31.23
CA HIS A 283 0.78 -27.66 -31.10
C HIS A 283 0.77 -26.39 -31.98
N GLN A 284 1.91 -25.70 -32.13
CA GLN A 284 2.05 -24.54 -33.01
C GLN A 284 1.88 -24.92 -34.50
N ALA A 285 2.49 -26.02 -34.94
CA ALA A 285 2.40 -26.50 -36.32
C ALA A 285 0.96 -26.84 -36.75
N HIS A 286 0.07 -27.09 -35.79
CA HIS A 286 -1.34 -27.45 -36.02
C HIS A 286 -2.31 -26.30 -35.69
N GLY A 287 -1.81 -25.06 -35.63
CA GLY A 287 -2.64 -23.86 -35.44
C GLY A 287 -2.97 -23.53 -33.98
N GLY A 288 -2.33 -24.20 -33.02
CA GLY A 288 -2.42 -23.87 -31.60
C GLY A 288 -1.84 -22.48 -31.32
N ARG A 289 -2.55 -21.72 -30.51
CA ARG A 289 -2.11 -20.38 -30.06
C ARG A 289 -1.94 -20.40 -28.55
N LEU A 290 -0.96 -19.67 -28.04
CA LEU A 290 -0.87 -19.41 -26.61
C LEU A 290 -2.12 -18.67 -26.17
N VAL A 291 -2.65 -19.02 -24.99
CA VAL A 291 -3.66 -18.18 -24.36
C VAL A 291 -2.96 -16.89 -23.96
N ASP A 292 -3.42 -15.76 -24.49
CA ASP A 292 -2.86 -14.45 -24.17
C ASP A 292 -3.23 -14.10 -22.73
N GLU A 293 -2.25 -13.70 -21.90
CA GLU A 293 -2.52 -13.08 -20.61
C GLU A 293 -2.98 -11.64 -20.88
N GLY A 294 -4.22 -11.50 -21.37
CA GLY A 294 -4.84 -10.21 -21.65
C GLY A 294 -5.05 -9.41 -20.37
N SER A 295 -4.11 -8.49 -20.10
CA SER A 295 -4.22 -7.21 -19.41
C SER A 295 -5.46 -6.93 -18.52
N ALA A 296 -5.16 -6.59 -17.27
CA ALA A 296 -6.02 -6.03 -16.23
C ALA A 296 -7.08 -6.98 -15.65
N GLN A 297 -6.95 -7.24 -14.34
CA GLN A 297 -7.96 -7.86 -13.44
C GLN A 297 -8.01 -9.41 -13.36
N GLY A 298 -6.94 -10.15 -13.70
CA GLY A 298 -6.78 -11.54 -13.24
C GLY A 298 -7.80 -12.55 -13.78
N PHE A 299 -8.40 -12.30 -14.95
CA PHE A 299 -9.29 -13.23 -15.63
C PHE A 299 -8.52 -14.11 -16.62
N TYR A 300 -8.79 -15.42 -16.60
CA TYR A 300 -8.34 -16.35 -17.64
C TYR A 300 -9.34 -16.33 -18.80
N TYR A 301 -8.90 -15.99 -20.02
CA TYR A 301 -9.73 -16.17 -21.21
C TYR A 301 -9.72 -17.64 -21.61
N ALA A 302 -10.86 -18.32 -21.49
CA ALA A 302 -11.05 -19.60 -22.15
C ALA A 302 -11.11 -19.40 -23.69
N CYS A 303 -10.75 -20.44 -24.46
CA CYS A 303 -10.74 -20.42 -25.94
C CYS A 303 -12.06 -19.97 -26.60
N ASP A 304 -13.16 -19.99 -25.85
CA ASP A 304 -14.52 -19.62 -26.25
C ASP A 304 -14.88 -18.16 -25.93
N GLY A 305 -14.04 -17.41 -25.21
CA GLY A 305 -14.25 -16.00 -24.90
C GLY A 305 -15.18 -15.71 -23.71
N ASN A 306 -15.59 -16.72 -22.93
CA ASN A 306 -16.49 -16.53 -21.79
C ASN A 306 -15.72 -16.22 -20.49
N VAL A 307 -16.20 -15.21 -19.75
CA VAL A 307 -15.71 -14.83 -18.41
C VAL A 307 -16.51 -15.58 -17.35
N SER A 308 -15.86 -16.26 -16.41
CA SER A 308 -16.52 -16.83 -15.22
C SER A 308 -16.38 -15.84 -14.04
N GLU A 309 -17.46 -15.11 -13.73
CA GLU A 309 -17.53 -14.18 -12.59
C GLU A 309 -17.83 -14.90 -11.25
N ARG A 310 -17.24 -14.43 -10.15
CA ARG A 310 -17.71 -14.71 -8.78
C ARG A 310 -18.22 -13.40 -8.17
N ILE A 311 -19.49 -13.38 -7.79
CA ILE A 311 -20.14 -12.34 -6.99
C ILE A 311 -19.77 -12.56 -5.52
N ASN A 312 -19.35 -11.50 -4.81
CA ASN A 312 -19.30 -11.47 -3.35
C ASN A 312 -19.71 -10.06 -2.86
N PRO A 313 -20.77 -9.89 -2.06
CA PRO A 313 -21.13 -8.59 -1.49
C PRO A 313 -20.11 -8.21 -0.41
N GLN A 314 -19.33 -7.16 -0.65
CA GLN A 314 -18.33 -6.63 0.28
C GLN A 314 -18.89 -5.42 1.03
N ILE A 315 -19.00 -5.51 2.35
CA ILE A 315 -19.01 -4.33 3.21
C ILE A 315 -17.61 -3.72 3.15
N THR A 316 -17.52 -2.46 2.72
CA THR A 316 -16.26 -1.71 2.73
C THR A 316 -16.31 -0.72 3.89
N ILE A 317 -15.45 -0.95 4.89
CA ILE A 317 -15.31 -0.07 6.06
C ILE A 317 -14.00 0.71 5.90
N LEU A 318 -14.08 2.02 6.06
CA LEU A 318 -12.90 2.88 6.14
C LEU A 318 -12.83 3.45 7.56
N ILE A 319 -11.87 2.95 8.32
CA ILE A 319 -11.48 3.54 9.61
C ILE A 319 -10.29 4.44 9.32
N THR A 320 -10.51 5.75 9.33
CA THR A 320 -9.43 6.71 9.21
C THR A 320 -9.15 7.31 10.58
N PRO A 321 -7.95 7.12 11.15
CA PRO A 321 -7.50 8.01 12.21
C PRO A 321 -7.47 9.44 11.66
N SER A 322 -7.57 10.45 12.52
CA SER A 322 -7.48 11.87 12.15
C SER A 322 -6.14 12.24 11.47
N ARG A 323 -5.16 11.33 11.46
CA ARG A 323 -3.84 11.50 10.86
C ARG A 323 -3.91 11.91 9.39
N ALA A 324 -3.42 13.11 9.08
CA ALA A 324 -2.93 13.43 7.74
C ALA A 324 -1.77 12.48 7.41
N GLU A 325 -1.83 11.81 6.25
CA GLU A 325 -0.62 11.20 5.69
C GLU A 325 0.49 12.24 5.73
N GLY A 326 1.66 11.82 6.23
CA GLY A 326 2.75 12.73 6.51
C GLY A 326 3.00 13.62 5.30
N VAL A 327 2.99 14.92 5.54
CA VAL A 327 3.55 15.91 4.63
C VAL A 327 4.88 15.33 4.14
N PRO A 328 5.09 15.14 2.81
CA PRO A 328 6.43 14.92 2.31
C PRO A 328 7.20 16.13 2.80
N GLY A 329 8.15 15.90 3.73
CA GLY A 329 9.06 16.95 4.13
C GLY A 329 9.57 17.56 2.83
N SER A 330 9.30 18.85 2.66
CA SER A 330 9.76 19.65 1.55
C SER A 330 11.28 19.82 1.69
N GLY A 331 12.02 18.72 1.56
CA GLY A 331 13.41 18.71 1.14
C GLY A 331 13.35 18.84 -0.38
N GLY A 332 13.55 20.06 -0.85
CA GLY A 332 13.50 20.40 -2.26
C GLY A 332 14.32 19.44 -3.11
N LEU A 333 13.69 18.90 -4.13
CA LEU A 333 14.38 18.45 -5.33
C LEU A 333 14.73 19.69 -6.17
N ILE A 334 16.04 19.87 -6.39
CA ILE A 334 16.70 20.33 -7.64
C ILE A 334 16.72 21.87 -7.84
N PRO A 335 17.81 22.49 -8.33
CA PRO A 335 18.86 21.99 -9.25
C PRO A 335 19.94 21.12 -8.65
#